data_AF-A0A959W6M0-F1
#
_entry.id   AF-A0A959W6M0-F1
#
_cell.length_a   1.000
_cell.length_b   1.000
_cell.length_c   1.000
_cell.angle_alpha   90.00
_cell.angle_beta   90.00
_cell.angle_gamma   90.00
#
_symmetry.space_group_name_H-M   'P 1'
#
loop_
_entity.id
_entity.type
_entity.pdbx_description
1 polymer ?
#
loop_
_entity_poly.entity_id
_entity_poly.type
_entity_poly.pdbx_seq_one_letter_code
_entity_poly.pdbx_strand_id
1 'polypeptide(L)'
;MTPRRLAAASLAALALLAAGCGDDGGSTSPGPLGADDWRDRVEQYCSDAYQEATALPLPGHVSQVAEDASARAEILATVRDGVLTLGQPDGIDSGDVSAYVDALNADIEQLGQIADAADDGTLNPEAAQLDEAAGQAAGAIGLDNCAALSQAIARTP
;
A
#
# COMPACT_ATOMS: atom_id res chain seq x y z
N MET A 1 27.42 20.99 9.77
CA MET A 1 27.47 21.01 8.29
C MET A 1 28.65 20.17 7.82
N THR A 2 28.37 18.96 7.36
CA THR A 2 29.31 18.06 6.69
C THR A 2 28.47 17.23 5.70
N PRO A 3 28.72 17.32 4.38
CA PRO A 3 27.88 16.64 3.41
C PRO A 3 28.26 15.16 3.33
N ARG A 4 27.32 14.27 3.69
CA ARG A 4 27.45 12.84 3.40
C ARG A 4 26.94 12.58 1.99
N ARG A 5 27.80 11.88 1.26
CA ARG A 5 27.75 11.65 -0.18
C ARG A 5 26.63 10.68 -0.53
N LEU A 6 25.92 11.02 -1.59
CA LEU A 6 25.06 10.15 -2.39
C LEU A 6 25.79 8.85 -2.73
N ALA A 7 25.13 7.72 -2.48
CA ALA A 7 25.45 6.44 -3.09
C ALA A 7 24.20 5.95 -3.82
N ALA A 8 24.13 6.28 -5.11
CA ALA A 8 23.24 5.65 -6.07
C ALA A 8 23.88 4.36 -6.56
N ALA A 9 23.15 3.25 -6.53
CA ALA A 9 23.33 2.00 -7.30
C ALA A 9 22.42 0.94 -6.64
N SER A 10 21.55 0.18 -7.30
CA SER A 10 21.63 -0.39 -8.65
C SER A 10 20.22 -0.76 -9.14
N LEU A 11 19.93 -0.43 -10.41
CA LEU A 11 18.82 -1.03 -11.16
C LEU A 11 19.17 -2.48 -11.49
N ALA A 12 18.44 -3.43 -10.94
CA ALA A 12 18.45 -4.82 -11.41
C ALA A 12 17.31 -5.00 -12.42
N ALA A 13 17.66 -4.90 -13.71
CA ALA A 13 16.78 -5.31 -14.79
C ALA A 13 16.74 -6.85 -14.85
N LEU A 14 15.62 -7.44 -14.40
CA LEU A 14 15.33 -8.85 -14.65
C LEU A 14 14.68 -8.99 -16.03
N ALA A 15 15.51 -9.33 -17.02
CA ALA A 15 15.06 -9.80 -18.32
C ALA A 15 14.67 -11.29 -18.20
N LEU A 16 13.37 -11.57 -18.23
CA LEU A 16 12.87 -12.94 -18.45
C LEU A 16 12.56 -13.12 -19.94
N LEU A 17 13.52 -13.74 -20.63
CA LEU A 17 13.35 -14.34 -21.94
C LEU A 17 12.57 -15.65 -21.78
N ALA A 18 11.29 -15.64 -22.15
CA ALA A 18 10.56 -16.85 -22.53
C ALA A 18 10.12 -16.71 -23.99
N ALA A 19 11.02 -17.08 -24.90
CA ALA A 19 10.70 -17.31 -26.30
C ALA A 19 10.14 -18.74 -26.42
N GLY A 20 8.81 -18.84 -26.52
CA GLY A 20 8.07 -20.02 -26.97
C GLY A 20 7.22 -19.62 -28.17
N CYS A 21 7.34 -20.37 -29.26
CA CYS A 21 6.82 -20.10 -30.60
C CYS A 21 5.29 -19.98 -30.71
N GLY A 22 4.85 -19.07 -31.57
CA GLY A 22 3.72 -19.32 -32.49
C GLY A 22 2.56 -18.33 -32.41
N ASP A 23 2.19 -17.85 -33.60
CA ASP A 23 0.88 -17.29 -33.98
C ASP A 23 0.61 -15.79 -33.75
N ASP A 24 0.56 -15.10 -34.90
CA ASP A 24 -0.22 -13.93 -35.30
C ASP A 24 -0.50 -12.77 -34.32
N GLY A 25 0.18 -11.65 -34.60
CA GLY A 25 -0.54 -10.51 -35.14
C GLY A 25 -1.67 -9.91 -34.30
N GLY A 26 -1.38 -9.53 -33.06
CA GLY A 26 -2.21 -8.60 -32.32
C GLY A 26 -1.32 -7.79 -31.38
N SER A 27 -1.34 -6.47 -31.49
CA SER A 27 -0.86 -5.61 -30.40
C SER A 27 -1.77 -5.84 -29.19
N THR A 28 -1.50 -6.90 -28.43
CA THR A 28 -2.14 -7.18 -27.16
C THR A 28 -1.57 -6.17 -26.19
N SER A 29 -2.27 -5.05 -26.00
CA SER A 29 -2.30 -4.49 -24.64
C SER A 29 -2.58 -5.67 -23.71
N PRO A 30 -1.80 -5.87 -22.64
CA PRO A 30 -2.11 -6.96 -21.73
C PRO A 30 -3.56 -6.75 -21.30
N GLY A 31 -4.40 -7.74 -21.58
CA GLY A 31 -5.79 -7.72 -21.13
C GLY A 31 -5.84 -7.62 -19.61
N PRO A 32 -7.03 -7.35 -19.03
CA PRO A 32 -7.22 -7.42 -17.59
C PRO A 32 -6.65 -8.75 -17.05
N LEU A 33 -5.98 -8.66 -15.90
CA LEU A 33 -5.43 -9.84 -15.23
C LEU A 33 -6.58 -10.75 -14.79
N GLY A 34 -6.35 -12.06 -14.80
CA GLY A 34 -7.26 -12.98 -14.14
C GLY A 34 -7.30 -12.69 -12.63
N ALA A 35 -8.43 -12.97 -11.99
CA ALA A 35 -8.64 -12.72 -10.56
C ALA A 35 -7.51 -13.26 -9.67
N ASP A 36 -7.03 -14.48 -9.92
CA ASP A 36 -6.00 -15.10 -9.09
C ASP A 36 -4.63 -14.41 -9.27
N ASP A 37 -4.19 -14.17 -10.51
CA ASP A 37 -2.94 -13.45 -10.79
C ASP A 37 -2.95 -12.02 -10.24
N TRP A 38 -4.11 -11.37 -10.26
CA TRP A 38 -4.29 -10.05 -9.67
C TRP A 38 -4.17 -10.11 -8.16
N ARG A 39 -4.88 -11.04 -7.50
CA ARG A 39 -4.82 -11.20 -6.04
C ARG A 39 -3.39 -11.49 -5.60
N ASP A 40 -2.69 -12.42 -6.26
CA ASP A 40 -1.31 -12.76 -5.93
C ASP A 40 -0.37 -11.55 -5.97
N ARG A 41 -0.54 -10.65 -6.96
CA ARG A 41 0.27 -9.42 -7.07
C ARG A 41 -0.10 -8.39 -6.01
N VAL A 42 -1.39 -8.20 -5.74
CA VAL A 42 -1.84 -7.28 -4.69
C VAL A 42 -1.39 -7.77 -3.32
N GLU A 43 -1.50 -9.07 -3.06
CA GLU A 43 -1.00 -9.73 -1.86
C GLU A 43 0.51 -9.55 -1.70
N GLN A 44 1.27 -9.61 -2.79
CA GLN A 44 2.70 -9.30 -2.77
C GLN A 44 2.95 -7.84 -2.37
N TYR A 45 2.26 -6.86 -2.96
CA TYR A 45 2.39 -5.46 -2.57
C TYR A 45 2.10 -5.26 -1.08
N CYS A 46 1.05 -5.90 -0.57
CA CYS A 46 0.67 -5.80 0.82
C CYS A 46 1.66 -6.51 1.76
N SER A 47 2.24 -7.64 1.35
CA SER A 47 3.29 -8.33 2.11
C SER A 47 4.57 -7.49 2.20
N ASP A 48 5.01 -6.89 1.10
CA ASP A 48 6.19 -6.03 1.08
C ASP A 48 5.94 -4.79 1.94
N ALA A 49 4.79 -4.13 1.76
CA ALA A 49 4.34 -3.00 2.58
C ALA A 49 4.20 -3.36 4.07
N TYR A 50 3.78 -4.58 4.41
CA TYR A 50 3.69 -5.05 5.80
C TYR A 50 5.07 -5.11 6.44
N GLN A 51 6.07 -5.60 5.72
CA GLN A 51 7.45 -5.64 6.21
C GLN A 51 7.99 -4.23 6.43
N GLU A 52 7.70 -3.29 5.51
CA GLU A 52 8.06 -1.88 5.68
C GLU A 52 7.37 -1.26 6.90
N ALA A 53 6.05 -1.44 7.03
CA ALA A 53 5.25 -0.87 8.11
C ALA A 53 5.65 -1.40 9.50
N THR A 54 6.07 -2.67 9.58
CA THR A 54 6.53 -3.30 10.84
C THR A 54 7.99 -2.98 11.16
N ALA A 55 8.77 -2.51 10.18
CA ALA A 55 10.13 -2.01 10.38
C ALA A 55 10.15 -0.56 10.90
N LEU A 56 9.05 0.19 10.75
CA LEU A 56 8.92 1.52 11.33
C LEU A 56 9.00 1.44 12.87
N PRO A 57 9.80 2.30 13.52
CA PRO A 57 9.87 2.33 14.97
C PRO A 57 8.51 2.72 15.55
N LEU A 58 8.09 2.09 16.65
CA LEU A 58 6.93 2.59 17.38
C LEU A 58 7.27 3.99 17.93
N PRO A 59 6.36 4.98 17.83
CA PRO A 59 6.63 6.32 18.37
C PRO A 59 6.91 6.23 19.87
N GLY A 60 8.11 6.64 20.28
CA GLY A 60 8.45 6.75 21.69
C GLY A 60 7.90 8.02 22.31
N HIS A 61 7.62 9.04 21.48
CA HIS A 61 7.18 10.37 21.85
C HIS A 61 6.23 10.96 20.81
N VAL A 62 5.34 11.86 21.22
CA VAL A 62 4.37 12.54 20.34
C VAL A 62 5.03 13.27 19.17
N SER A 63 6.24 13.80 19.37
CA SER A 63 7.01 14.48 18.32
C SER A 63 7.44 13.58 17.15
N GLN A 64 7.30 12.25 17.29
CA GLN A 64 7.57 11.29 16.22
C GLN A 64 6.30 10.85 15.51
N VAL A 65 5.12 11.12 16.07
CA VAL A 65 3.83 10.65 15.53
C VAL A 65 3.57 11.25 14.14
N ALA A 66 3.95 12.50 13.89
CA ALA A 66 3.78 13.12 12.58
C ALA A 66 4.58 12.41 11.49
N GLU A 67 5.86 12.14 11.76
CA GLU A 67 6.76 11.43 10.83
C GLU A 67 6.28 9.98 10.63
N ASP A 68 5.88 9.29 11.69
CA ASP A 68 5.40 7.91 11.62
C ASP A 68 4.09 7.79 10.84
N ALA A 69 3.12 8.67 11.10
CA ALA A 69 1.84 8.70 10.40
C ALA A 69 2.04 9.02 8.91
N SER A 70 2.92 9.99 8.60
CA SER A 70 3.28 10.31 7.21
C SER A 70 3.93 9.12 6.50
N ALA A 71 4.89 8.45 7.13
CA ALA A 71 5.55 7.28 6.55
C ALA A 71 4.56 6.13 6.29
N ARG A 72 3.63 5.89 7.21
CA ARG A 72 2.57 4.89 7.06
C ARG A 72 1.60 5.25 5.93
N ALA A 73 1.27 6.53 5.76
CA ALA A 73 0.45 7.00 4.66
C ALA A 73 1.14 6.75 3.30
N GLU A 74 2.45 6.97 3.21
CA GLU A 74 3.24 6.68 2.01
C GLU A 74 3.26 5.18 1.66
N ILE A 75 3.36 4.31 2.67
CA ILE A 75 3.29 2.85 2.47
C ILE A 75 1.92 2.46 1.89
N LEU A 76 0.82 2.95 2.46
CA LEU A 76 -0.52 2.68 1.94
C LEU A 76 -0.73 3.28 0.54
N ALA A 77 -0.19 4.47 0.26
CA ALA A 77 -0.25 5.08 -1.06
C ALA A 77 0.48 4.23 -2.11
N THR A 78 1.62 3.63 -1.75
CA THR A 78 2.36 2.71 -2.63
C THR A 78 1.54 1.48 -2.99
N VAL A 79 0.85 0.88 -1.99
CA VAL A 79 -0.05 -0.26 -2.23
C VAL A 79 -1.21 0.16 -3.14
N ARG A 80 -1.89 1.27 -2.83
CA ARG A 80 -2.99 1.80 -3.64
C ARG A 80 -2.57 2.03 -5.08
N ASP A 81 -1.42 2.67 -5.29
CA ASP A 81 -0.92 2.97 -6.63
C ASP A 81 -0.54 1.69 -7.39
N GLY A 82 -0.02 0.68 -6.69
CA GLY A 82 0.18 -0.66 -7.22
C GLY A 82 -1.12 -1.31 -7.69
N VAL A 83 -2.16 -1.29 -6.84
CA VAL A 83 -3.51 -1.79 -7.16
C VAL A 83 -4.09 -1.07 -8.39
N LEU A 84 -4.04 0.27 -8.41
CA LEU A 84 -4.53 1.07 -9.53
C LEU A 84 -3.78 0.80 -10.84
N THR A 85 -2.47 0.55 -10.75
CA THR A 85 -1.62 0.23 -11.91
C THR A 85 -1.93 -1.16 -12.48
N LEU A 86 -2.26 -2.14 -11.63
CA LEU A 86 -2.71 -3.46 -12.10
C LEU A 86 -4.06 -3.39 -12.81
N GLY A 87 -4.87 -2.38 -12.50
CA GLY A 87 -6.18 -2.16 -13.06
C GLY A 87 -7.24 -3.13 -12.52
N GLN A 88 -8.42 -3.08 -13.13
CA GLN A 88 -9.53 -3.96 -12.78
C GLN A 88 -9.27 -5.39 -13.28
N PRO A 89 -9.29 -6.41 -12.41
CA PRO A 89 -9.18 -7.80 -12.81
C PRO A 89 -10.50 -8.36 -13.35
N ASP A 90 -10.38 -9.36 -14.22
CA ASP A 90 -11.51 -10.18 -14.64
C ASP A 90 -11.90 -11.17 -13.52
N GLY A 91 -13.20 -11.26 -13.23
CA GLY A 91 -13.73 -12.23 -12.27
C GLY A 91 -13.78 -11.75 -10.81
N ILE A 92 -13.47 -10.48 -10.54
CA ILE A 92 -13.78 -9.79 -9.27
C ILE A 92 -14.74 -8.65 -9.58
N ASP A 93 -15.71 -8.41 -8.71
CA ASP A 93 -16.65 -7.30 -8.87
C ASP A 93 -15.92 -5.96 -8.82
N SER A 94 -16.20 -5.08 -9.79
CA SER A 94 -15.55 -3.76 -9.86
C SER A 94 -15.92 -2.84 -8.70
N GLY A 95 -17.10 -3.05 -8.10
CA GLY A 95 -17.53 -2.35 -6.90
C GLY A 95 -16.66 -2.72 -5.70
N ASP A 96 -16.27 -3.99 -5.58
CA ASP A 96 -15.43 -4.43 -4.48
C ASP A 96 -14.00 -3.89 -4.59
N VAL A 97 -13.42 -3.88 -5.80
CA VAL A 97 -12.09 -3.29 -6.04
C VAL A 97 -12.12 -1.78 -5.81
N SER A 98 -13.16 -1.08 -6.29
CA SER A 98 -13.34 0.35 -6.02
C SER A 98 -13.48 0.64 -4.53
N ALA A 99 -14.29 -0.14 -3.81
CA ALA A 99 -14.47 0.02 -2.37
C ALA A 99 -13.16 -0.18 -1.60
N TYR A 100 -12.33 -1.15 -2.01
CA TYR A 100 -11.02 -1.34 -1.41
C TYR A 100 -10.08 -0.14 -1.65
N VAL A 101 -10.03 0.38 -2.89
CA VAL A 101 -9.23 1.57 -3.21
C VAL A 101 -9.73 2.82 -2.48
N ASP A 102 -11.03 3.01 -2.39
CA ASP A 102 -11.64 4.13 -1.66
C ASP A 102 -11.33 4.06 -0.16
N ALA A 103 -11.36 2.85 0.41
CA ALA A 103 -10.98 2.63 1.80
C ALA A 103 -9.49 2.90 2.05
N LEU A 104 -8.60 2.52 1.13
CA LEU A 104 -7.17 2.90 1.19
C LEU A 104 -7.00 4.43 1.18
N ASN A 105 -7.73 5.14 0.32
CA ASN A 105 -7.68 6.60 0.28
C ASN A 105 -8.15 7.24 1.60
N ALA A 106 -9.21 6.70 2.21
CA ALA A 106 -9.69 7.18 3.50
C ALA A 106 -8.67 6.96 4.61
N ASP A 107 -8.04 5.78 4.68
CA ASP A 107 -7.00 5.48 5.68
C ASP A 107 -5.77 6.39 5.49
N ILE A 108 -5.35 6.64 4.23
CA ILE A 108 -4.27 7.60 3.90
C ILE A 108 -4.63 9.02 4.36
N GLU A 109 -5.85 9.48 4.10
CA GLU A 109 -6.30 10.81 4.52
C GLU A 109 -6.31 10.95 6.04
N GLN A 110 -6.82 9.94 6.77
CA GLN A 110 -6.81 9.92 8.23
C GLN A 110 -5.39 10.00 8.80
N LEU A 111 -4.44 9.25 8.22
CA LEU A 111 -3.02 9.34 8.60
C LEU A 111 -2.45 10.73 8.36
N GLY A 112 -2.80 11.39 7.26
CA GLY A 112 -2.41 12.78 7.00
C GLY A 112 -2.97 13.74 8.06
N GLN A 113 -4.24 13.58 8.44
CA GLN A 113 -4.87 14.39 9.50
C GLN A 113 -4.21 14.17 10.87
N ILE A 114 -3.82 12.92 11.18
CA ILE A 114 -3.05 12.60 12.39
C ILE A 114 -1.68 13.30 12.35
N ALA A 115 -1.00 13.25 11.21
CA ALA A 115 0.31 13.88 11.05
C ALA A 115 0.24 15.40 11.27
N ASP A 116 -0.70 16.07 10.60
CA ASP A 116 -0.93 17.51 10.74
C ASP A 116 -1.26 17.89 12.19
N ALA A 117 -2.13 17.13 12.86
CA ALA A 117 -2.50 17.39 14.25
C ALA A 117 -1.32 17.19 15.22
N ALA A 118 -0.45 16.21 14.95
CA ALA A 118 0.76 15.96 15.73
C ALA A 118 1.78 17.09 15.58
N ASP A 119 2.00 17.57 14.36
CA ASP A 119 2.91 18.70 14.07
C ASP A 119 2.42 20.01 14.70
N ASP A 120 1.10 20.23 14.71
CA ASP A 120 0.47 21.40 15.35
C ASP A 120 0.37 21.26 16.88
N GLY A 121 0.74 20.11 17.45
CA GLY A 121 0.63 19.83 18.88
C GLY A 121 -0.81 19.76 19.41
N THR A 122 -1.77 19.52 18.51
CA THR A 122 -3.21 19.42 18.81
C THR A 122 -3.70 17.97 18.85
N LEU A 123 -2.84 17.01 18.52
CA LEU A 123 -3.17 15.60 18.53
C LEU A 123 -3.73 15.17 19.89
N ASN A 124 -4.94 14.63 19.86
CA ASN A 124 -5.47 13.87 20.97
C ASN A 124 -5.20 12.37 20.71
N PRO A 125 -4.28 11.73 21.44
CA PRO A 125 -3.92 10.33 21.21
C PRO A 125 -5.10 9.37 21.46
N GLU A 126 -6.09 9.74 22.27
CA GLU A 126 -7.29 8.91 22.46
C GLU A 126 -8.21 8.91 21.22
N ALA A 127 -8.08 9.91 20.36
CA ALA A 127 -8.83 10.07 19.12
C ALA A 127 -8.01 9.69 17.87
N ALA A 128 -6.71 9.45 17.99
CA ALA A 128 -5.81 9.07 16.91
C ALA A 128 -5.94 7.56 16.62
N GLN A 129 -7.11 7.13 16.17
CA GLN A 129 -7.36 5.75 15.77
C GLN A 129 -7.75 5.71 14.29
N LEU A 130 -7.13 4.80 13.55
CA LEU A 130 -7.56 4.46 12.20
C LEU A 130 -8.81 3.57 12.25
N ASP A 131 -9.73 3.80 11.31
CA ASP A 131 -10.96 3.01 11.17
C ASP A 131 -10.71 1.59 10.62
N GLU A 132 -9.51 1.31 10.09
CA GLU A 132 -9.12 0.04 9.47
C GLU A 132 -10.05 -0.38 8.31
N ALA A 133 -10.71 0.59 7.67
CA ALA A 133 -11.69 0.33 6.63
C ALA A 133 -11.07 -0.42 5.43
N ALA A 134 -9.81 -0.11 5.09
CA ALA A 134 -9.11 -0.79 4.01
C ALA A 134 -8.89 -2.28 4.31
N GLY A 135 -8.62 -2.63 5.57
CA GLY A 135 -8.42 -4.02 5.99
C GLY A 135 -9.71 -4.84 5.91
N GLN A 136 -10.84 -4.24 6.28
CA GLN A 136 -12.15 -4.89 6.16
C GLN A 136 -12.54 -5.12 4.68
N ALA A 137 -12.34 -4.11 3.83
CA ALA A 137 -12.58 -4.21 2.39
C ALA A 137 -11.66 -5.25 1.73
N ALA A 138 -10.37 -5.27 2.09
CA ALA A 138 -9.42 -6.27 1.62
C ALA A 138 -9.85 -7.71 1.98
N GLY A 139 -10.24 -7.94 3.24
CA GLY A 139 -10.69 -9.25 3.69
C GLY A 139 -11.93 -9.75 2.93
N ALA A 140 -12.84 -8.84 2.55
CA ALA A 140 -14.04 -9.20 1.78
C ALA A 140 -13.73 -9.76 0.38
N ILE A 141 -12.62 -9.36 -0.23
CA ILE A 141 -12.17 -9.85 -1.54
C ILE A 141 -11.04 -10.90 -1.46
N GLY A 142 -10.76 -11.39 -0.26
CA GLY A 142 -9.78 -12.45 -0.03
C GLY A 142 -8.32 -11.98 -0.17
N LEU A 143 -8.03 -10.74 0.24
CA LEU A 143 -6.68 -10.19 0.31
C LEU A 143 -6.19 -10.17 1.76
N ASP A 144 -5.71 -11.31 2.24
CA ASP A 144 -5.35 -11.56 3.65
C ASP A 144 -4.12 -10.76 4.11
N ASN A 145 -3.06 -10.62 3.29
CA ASN A 145 -1.90 -9.80 3.70
C ASN A 145 -2.25 -8.31 3.69
N CYS A 146 -3.19 -7.87 2.86
CA CYS A 146 -3.69 -6.49 2.88
C CYS A 146 -4.50 -6.21 4.13
N ALA A 147 -5.34 -7.16 4.56
CA ALA A 147 -6.01 -7.09 5.85
C ALA A 147 -5.01 -7.04 7.02
N ALA A 148 -3.96 -7.85 6.98
CA ALA A 148 -2.88 -7.85 7.98
C ALA A 148 -2.06 -6.55 7.97
N LEU A 149 -1.80 -5.97 6.80
CA LEU A 149 -1.16 -4.66 6.64
C LEU A 149 -1.98 -3.56 7.32
N SER A 150 -3.28 -3.49 7.06
CA SER A 150 -4.13 -2.46 7.68
C SER A 150 -4.06 -2.51 9.22
N GLN A 151 -4.07 -3.72 9.81
CA GLN A 151 -3.87 -3.90 11.26
C GLN A 151 -2.47 -3.48 11.73
N ALA A 152 -1.43 -3.68 10.93
CA ALA A 152 -0.07 -3.23 11.27
C ALA A 152 0.04 -1.70 11.20
N ILE A 153 -0.66 -1.07 10.27
CA ILE A 153 -0.75 0.38 10.12
C ILE A 153 -1.54 1.01 11.27
N ALA A 154 -2.67 0.43 11.67
CA ALA A 154 -3.51 0.98 12.74
C ALA A 154 -2.93 0.93 14.16
N ARG A 155 -1.79 0.24 14.35
CA ARG A 155 -1.07 0.20 15.64
C ARG A 155 -0.27 1.48 15.96
N THR A 156 -0.48 2.57 15.21
CA THR A 156 0.14 3.87 15.50
C THR A 156 -0.53 4.51 16.75
N PRO A 157 0.25 5.08 17.69
CA PRO A 157 -0.24 5.69 18.93
C PRO A 157 -0.85 7.09 18.80
#